data_AF-H1UXI9-F1
#
_entry.id   AF-H1UXI9-F1
#
_cell.length_a   1.000
_cell.length_b   1.000
_cell.length_c   1.000
_cell.angle_alpha   90.00
_cell.angle_beta   90.00
_cell.angle_gamma   90.00
#
_symmetry.space_group_name_H-M   'P 1'
#
loop_
_entity.id
_entity.type
_entity.pdbx_description
1 polymer ?
#
loop_
_entity_poly.entity_id
_entity_poly.type
_entity_poly.pdbx_seq_one_letter_code
_entity_poly.pdbx_strand_id
1 'polypeptide(L)' 'MAFTWMLYELARHPDVVRDLRQAIDAQIGLNSKPGYETLKDMKILSNIINETLRLDPPVPLNTRACLKLN' A
#
# COMPACT_ATOMS: atom_id res chain seq x y z
N MET A 1 3.25 8.01 -8.75
CA MET A 1 4.49 7.24 -8.51
C MET A 1 4.27 6.07 -7.53
N ALA A 2 3.74 6.28 -6.31
CA ALA A 2 3.56 5.18 -5.34
C ALA A 2 2.80 3.95 -5.88
N PHE A 3 1.71 4.17 -6.64
CA PHE A 3 0.94 3.08 -7.23
C PHE A 3 1.72 2.30 -8.30
N THR A 4 2.59 2.98 -9.06
CA THR A 4 3.45 2.34 -10.06
C THR A 4 4.46 1.41 -9.39
N TRP A 5 5.08 1.85 -8.29
CA TRP A 5 5.99 1.01 -7.50
C TRP A 5 5.28 -0.17 -6.85
N MET A 6 4.09 0.05 -6.30
CA MET A 6 3.27 -1.03 -5.75
C MET A 6 2.98 -2.11 -6.81
N LEU A 7 2.56 -1.70 -8.02
CA LEU A 7 2.30 -2.66 -9.11
C LEU A 7 3.57 -3.35 -9.59
N TYR A 8 4.71 -2.65 -9.60
CA TYR A 8 6.01 -3.22 -9.94
C TYR A 8 6.42 -4.30 -8.94
N GLU A 9 6.32 -4.03 -7.65
CA GLU A 9 6.62 -5.01 -6.60
C GLU A 9 5.64 -6.18 -6.65
N LEU A 10 4.33 -5.94 -6.81
CA LEU A 10 3.35 -7.02 -6.96
C LEU A 10 3.62 -7.90 -8.18
N ALA A 11 4.07 -7.34 -9.30
CA ALA A 11 4.44 -8.12 -10.49
C ALA A 11 5.64 -9.04 -10.23
N ARG A 12 6.53 -8.67 -9.30
CA ARG A 12 7.71 -9.46 -8.90
C ARG A 12 7.41 -10.49 -7.80
N HIS A 13 6.29 -10.34 -7.10
CA HIS A 13 5.88 -11.16 -5.96
C HIS A 13 4.52 -11.84 -6.22
N PRO A 14 4.46 -12.84 -7.12
CA PRO A 14 3.21 -13.50 -7.51
C PRO A 14 2.53 -14.27 -6.36
N ASP A 15 3.29 -14.70 -5.36
CA ASP A 15 2.81 -15.29 -4.11
C ASP A 15 1.98 -14.28 -3.31
N VAL A 16 2.47 -13.04 -3.17
CA VAL A 16 1.73 -11.94 -2.51
C VAL A 16 0.46 -11.59 -3.30
N VAL A 17 0.51 -11.60 -4.62
CA VAL A 17 -0.67 -11.37 -5.47
C VAL A 17 -1.73 -12.45 -5.24
N ARG A 18 -1.32 -13.73 -5.14
CA ARG A 18 -2.24 -14.83 -4.85
C ARG A 18 -2.93 -14.62 -3.51
N ASP A 19 -2.17 -14.29 -2.47
CA ASP A 19 -2.71 -14.09 -1.12
C ASP A 19 -3.63 -12.86 -1.06
N LEU A 20 -3.26 -11.77 -1.75
CA LEU A 20 -4.12 -10.58 -1.91
C LEU A 20 -5.42 -10.94 -2.62
N ARG A 21 -5.38 -11.71 -3.71
CA ARG A 21 -6.59 -12.12 -4.44
C ARG A 21 -7.50 -13.02 -3.59
N GLN A 22 -6.93 -13.93 -2.81
CA GLN A 22 -7.70 -14.76 -1.88
C GLN A 22 -8.39 -13.91 -0.81
N ALA A 23 -7.69 -12.91 -0.25
CA ALA A 23 -8.28 -12.00 0.72
C ALA A 23 -9.40 -11.13 0.11
N ILE A 24 -9.22 -10.64 -1.12
CA ILE A 24 -10.27 -9.89 -1.85
C ILE A 24 -11.51 -10.77 -2.05
N ASP A 25 -11.33 -11.99 -2.54
CA ASP A 25 -12.45 -12.90 -2.78
C ASP A 25 -13.20 -13.25 -1.48
N ALA A 26 -12.46 -13.47 -0.39
CA ALA A 26 -13.05 -13.79 0.90
C ALA A 26 -13.81 -12.62 1.57
N GLN A 27 -13.34 -11.38 1.43
CA GLN A 27 -13.92 -10.23 2.15
C GLN A 27 -14.90 -9.40 1.32
N ILE A 28 -14.73 -9.37 0.00
CA ILE A 28 -15.50 -8.52 -0.93
C ILE A 28 -16.24 -9.39 -1.94
N GLY A 29 -15.58 -10.43 -2.45
CA GLY A 29 -16.00 -11.18 -3.64
C GLY A 29 -15.51 -10.49 -4.92
N LEU A 30 -14.97 -11.27 -5.86
CA LEU A 30 -14.26 -10.73 -7.04
C LEU A 30 -15.09 -9.83 -7.97
N ASN A 31 -16.41 -9.92 -7.92
CA ASN A 31 -17.32 -9.15 -8.77
C ASN A 31 -18.07 -8.03 -8.01
N SER A 32 -17.79 -7.86 -6.73
CA SER A 32 -18.44 -6.87 -5.88
C SER A 32 -17.60 -5.61 -5.77
N LYS A 33 -18.27 -4.47 -5.54
CA LYS A 33 -17.57 -3.23 -5.19
C LYS A 33 -17.32 -3.19 -3.69
N PRO A 34 -16.09 -2.91 -3.24
CA PRO A 34 -15.81 -2.82 -1.82
C PRO A 34 -16.39 -1.53 -1.22
N GLY A 35 -16.92 -1.64 -0.01
CA GLY A 35 -17.28 -0.49 0.82
C GLY A 35 -16.06 0.10 1.53
N TYR A 36 -16.22 1.30 2.09
CA TYR A 36 -15.13 1.99 2.82
C TYR A 36 -14.61 1.18 4.01
N GLU A 37 -15.49 0.69 4.89
CA GLU A 37 -15.08 -0.07 6.07
C GLU A 37 -14.36 -1.38 5.68
N THR A 38 -14.83 -2.07 4.64
CA THR A 38 -14.15 -3.27 4.14
C THR A 38 -12.73 -2.96 3.68
N LEU A 39 -12.52 -1.89 2.89
CA LEU A 39 -11.16 -1.50 2.45
C LEU A 39 -10.27 -1.12 3.62
N LYS A 40 -10.83 -0.47 4.64
CA LYS A 40 -10.10 -0.05 5.85
C LYS A 40 -9.64 -1.26 6.68
N ASP A 41 -10.43 -2.33 6.72
CA ASP A 41 -10.13 -3.54 7.49
C ASP A 41 -9.27 -4.56 6.73
N MET A 42 -9.00 -4.34 5.44
CA MET A 42 -8.15 -5.20 4.62
C MET A 42 -6.66 -5.09 5.00
N LYS A 43 -6.28 -5.79 6.06
CA LYS A 43 -4.91 -5.79 6.61
C LYS A 43 -3.83 -6.09 5.56
N ILE A 44 -4.04 -7.07 4.69
CA ILE A 44 -3.05 -7.42 3.65
C ILE A 44 -2.82 -6.27 2.67
N LEU A 45 -3.89 -5.55 2.29
CA LEU A 45 -3.79 -4.39 1.40
C LEU A 45 -3.01 -3.26 2.09
N SER A 46 -3.32 -2.97 3.35
CA SER A 46 -2.57 -1.97 4.13
C SER A 46 -1.09 -2.33 4.27
N ASN A 47 -0.78 -3.60 4.50
CA ASN A 47 0.60 -4.07 4.60
C ASN A 47 1.36 -3.87 3.27
N ILE A 48 0.74 -4.19 2.14
CA ILE A 48 1.35 -4.01 0.81
C ILE A 48 1.64 -2.52 0.54
N ILE A 49 0.68 -1.64 0.87
CA ILE A 49 0.86 -0.19 0.71
C ILE A 49 2.01 0.30 1.60
N ASN A 50 2.01 -0.09 2.88
CA ASN A 50 3.05 0.32 3.83
C ASN A 50 4.43 -0.15 3.40
N GLU A 51 4.55 -1.39 2.93
CA GLU A 51 5.83 -1.94 2.48
C GLU A 51 6.33 -1.26 1.21
N THR A 52 5.42 -0.96 0.27
CA THR A 52 5.76 -0.14 -0.91
C THR A 52 6.29 1.23 -0.50
N LEU A 53 5.63 1.91 0.45
CA LEU A 53 6.06 3.23 0.92
C LEU A 53 7.36 3.19 1.73
N ARG A 54 7.66 2.06 2.39
CA ARG A 54 8.92 1.83 3.10
C ARG A 54 10.09 1.70 2.12
N LEU A 55 9.89 1.01 1.00
CA LEU A 55 10.88 0.81 -0.05
C LEU A 55 11.04 2.06 -0.94
N ASP A 56 9.91 2.61 -1.39
CA ASP A 56 9.82 3.70 -2.35
C ASP A 56 9.00 4.88 -1.80
N PRO A 57 9.54 5.62 -0.80
CA PRO A 57 8.85 6.75 -0.21
C PRO A 57 8.65 7.88 -1.24
N PRO A 58 7.42 8.39 -1.43
CA PRO A 58 7.16 9.49 -2.37
C PRO A 58 7.90 10.78 -2.02
N VAL A 59 8.16 10.98 -0.72
CA VAL A 59 8.92 12.13 -0.18
C VAL A 59 10.09 11.57 0.63
N PRO A 60 11.26 11.36 0.02
CA PRO A 60 12.39 10.70 0.68
C PRO A 60 13.07 11.57 1.73
N LEU A 61 12.90 12.89 1.66
CA LEU A 61 13.54 13.83 2.58
C LEU A 61 12.54 14.90 3.04
N ASN A 62 12.40 15.05 4.35
CA ASN A 62 11.56 16.06 4.98
C ASN A 62 12.42 16.97 5.87
N THR A 63 13.11 17.94 5.28
CA THR A 63 14.09 18.78 6.00
C THR A 63 13.42 19.83 6.89
N ARG A 64 14.07 20.14 8.02
CA ARG A 64 13.79 21.30 8.87
C ARG A 64 15.11 21.99 9.21
N ALA A 65 15.07 23.29 9.47
CA ALA A 65 16.21 24.08 9.93
C ALA A 65 15.82 24.87 11.19
N CYS A 66 16.72 24.93 12.17
CA CYS A 66 16.53 25.74 13.38
C CYS A 66 16.56 27.23 13.03
N LEU A 67 15.64 28.00 13.61
CA LEU A 67 15.67 29.46 13.52
C LEU A 67 16.79 29.97 14.43
N LYS A 68 17.67 30.85 13.92
CA LYS A 68 18.58 31.61 14.78
C LYS A 68 17.75 32.65 15.55
N LEU A 69 17.79 32.60 16.88
CA LEU A 69 17.35 33.69 17.73
C LEU A 69 18.45 34.77 17.71
N ASN A 70 18.08 35.99 17.31
CA ASN A 70 18.93 37.17 17.40
C ASN A 70 18.97 37.69 18.84
#